data_AF-A0A7S4IVH4-F1
#
_entry.id   AF-A0A7S4IVH4-F1
#
_cell.length_a   1.000
_cell.length_b   1.000
_cell.length_c   1.000
_cell.angle_alpha   90.00
_cell.angle_beta   90.00
_cell.angle_gamma   90.00
#
_symmetry.space_group_name_H-M   'P 1'
#
loop_
_entity.id
_entity.type
_entity.pdbx_description
1 polymer ?
#
loop_
_entity_poly.entity_id
_entity_poly.type
_entity_poly.pdbx_seq_one_letter_code
_entity_poly.pdbx_strand_id
1 'polypeptide(L)'
;RPPRAAGAQVPASLTRDKLREIMTFNAVTLEKELRPIREEVEKIRAKGQNPQVSPQMLQQVQARISAAVHAKYGVTDEQVMAAVEQFGAREDPAFKDILQRIANTFATSLG
;
A
#
# COMPACT_ATOMS: atom_id res chain seq x y z
N ARG A 1 30.88 -14.32 13.95
CA ARG A 1 30.35 -13.32 12.99
C ARG A 1 28.84 -13.52 12.93
N PRO A 2 27.99 -12.57 13.34
CA PRO A 2 26.55 -12.78 13.25
C PRO A 2 26.11 -12.81 11.77
N PRO A 3 25.04 -13.53 11.40
CA PRO A 3 24.53 -13.50 10.05
C PRO A 3 24.01 -12.09 9.78
N ARG A 4 24.47 -11.49 8.67
CA ARG A 4 23.84 -10.29 8.11
C ARG A 4 22.35 -10.58 8.00
N ALA A 5 21.52 -9.71 8.56
CA ALA A 5 20.11 -9.67 8.24
C ALA A 5 20.00 -9.81 6.71
N ALA A 6 19.44 -10.92 6.26
CA ALA A 6 19.18 -11.11 4.85
C ALA A 6 18.11 -10.07 4.50
N GLY A 7 18.54 -8.88 4.08
CA GLY A 7 17.66 -7.92 3.44
C GLY A 7 16.91 -8.70 2.37
N ALA A 8 15.58 -8.68 2.42
CA ALA A 8 14.74 -9.49 1.57
C ALA A 8 15.26 -9.38 0.13
N GLN A 9 15.74 -10.50 -0.42
CA GLN A 9 16.30 -10.48 -1.75
C GLN A 9 15.18 -10.17 -2.73
N VAL A 10 15.33 -9.07 -3.47
CA VAL A 10 14.44 -8.71 -4.56
C VAL A 10 14.52 -9.83 -5.60
N PRO A 11 13.43 -10.55 -5.88
CA PRO A 11 13.44 -11.62 -6.87
C PRO A 11 13.86 -11.07 -8.23
N ALA A 12 14.61 -11.85 -9.03
CA ALA A 12 15.00 -11.42 -10.37
C ALA A 12 13.80 -11.13 -11.29
N SER A 13 12.64 -11.71 -10.98
CA SER A 13 11.36 -11.45 -11.66
C SER A 13 10.71 -10.11 -11.29
N LEU A 14 11.15 -9.46 -10.22
CA LEU A 14 10.65 -8.16 -9.75
C LEU A 14 11.47 -7.03 -10.38
N THR A 15 11.17 -6.74 -11.64
CA THR A 15 11.77 -5.63 -12.41
C THR A 15 11.15 -4.28 -12.01
N ARG A 16 11.75 -3.17 -12.47
CA ARG A 16 11.19 -1.82 -12.29
C ARG A 16 9.77 -1.69 -12.86
N ASP A 17 9.52 -2.25 -14.03
CA ASP A 17 8.18 -2.25 -14.64
C ASP A 17 7.19 -3.06 -13.80
N LYS A 18 7.61 -4.23 -13.31
CA LYS A 18 6.80 -5.07 -12.42
C LYS A 18 6.50 -4.36 -11.10
N LEU A 19 7.48 -3.65 -10.53
CA LEU A 19 7.29 -2.83 -9.34
C LEU A 19 6.26 -1.73 -9.60
N ARG A 20 6.32 -1.05 -10.76
CA ARG A 20 5.33 -0.04 -11.13
C ARG A 20 3.92 -0.62 -11.23
N GLU A 21 3.79 -1.81 -11.83
CA GLU A 21 2.52 -2.53 -11.86
C GLU A 21 2.01 -2.88 -10.47
N ILE A 22 2.87 -3.39 -9.59
CA ILE A 22 2.52 -3.71 -8.20
C ILE A 22 2.07 -2.46 -7.46
N MET A 23 2.80 -1.35 -7.56
CA MET A 23 2.44 -0.11 -6.88
C MET A 23 1.12 0.48 -7.42
N THR A 24 0.90 0.40 -8.74
CA THR A 24 -0.36 0.82 -9.35
C THR A 24 -1.52 -0.06 -8.86
N PHE A 25 -1.31 -1.38 -8.82
CA PHE A 25 -2.27 -2.32 -8.28
C PHE A 25 -2.57 -2.06 -6.80
N ASN A 26 -1.56 -1.74 -6.00
CA ASN A 26 -1.72 -1.36 -4.59
C ASN A 26 -2.58 -0.11 -4.44
N ALA A 27 -2.31 0.94 -5.22
CA ALA A 27 -3.11 2.17 -5.17
C ALA A 27 -4.58 1.90 -5.48
N VAL A 28 -4.87 1.12 -6.53
CA VAL A 28 -6.25 0.78 -6.91
C VAL A 28 -6.92 -0.13 -5.88
N THR A 29 -6.19 -1.10 -5.32
CA THR A 29 -6.72 -2.02 -4.31
C THR A 29 -7.00 -1.29 -3.00
N LEU A 30 -6.11 -0.38 -2.60
CA LEU A 30 -6.28 0.48 -1.44
C LEU A 30 -7.55 1.33 -1.55
N GLU A 31 -7.81 1.96 -2.69
CA GLU A 31 -9.05 2.72 -2.91
C GLU A 31 -10.32 1.85 -2.76
N LYS A 32 -10.26 0.59 -3.22
CA LYS A 32 -11.39 -0.34 -3.09
C LYS A 32 -11.61 -0.77 -1.64
N GLU A 33 -10.55 -1.11 -0.92
CA GLU A 33 -10.62 -1.56 0.47
C GLU A 33 -10.94 -0.42 1.44
N LEU A 34 -10.52 0.82 1.15
CA LEU A 34 -10.85 2.00 1.97
C LEU A 34 -12.24 2.57 1.72
N ARG A 35 -12.85 2.30 0.55
CA ARG A 35 -14.21 2.75 0.23
C ARG A 35 -15.25 2.45 1.33
N PRO A 36 -15.39 1.20 1.84
CA PRO A 36 -16.36 0.92 2.90
C PRO A 36 -16.09 1.72 4.19
N ILE A 37 -14.80 1.92 4.54
CA ILE A 37 -14.41 2.73 5.70
C ILE A 37 -14.83 4.19 5.48
N ARG A 38 -14.56 4.74 4.30
CA ARG A 38 -14.97 6.10 3.94
C ARG A 38 -16.49 6.29 4.00
N GLU A 39 -17.26 5.36 3.46
CA GLU A 39 -18.73 5.42 3.51
C GLU A 39 -19.25 5.37 4.94
N GLU A 40 -18.62 4.59 5.82
CA GLU A 40 -18.95 4.54 7.24
C GLU A 40 -18.60 5.85 7.97
N VAL A 41 -17.40 6.38 7.72
CA VAL A 41 -16.93 7.68 8.22
C VAL A 41 -17.89 8.81 7.82
N GLU A 42 -18.30 8.87 6.55
CA GLU A 42 -19.27 9.84 6.04
C GLU A 42 -20.64 9.70 6.71
N LYS A 43 -21.13 8.46 6.90
CA LYS A 43 -22.39 8.19 7.62
C LYS A 43 -22.35 8.63 9.08
N ILE A 44 -21.22 8.44 9.76
CA ILE A 44 -21.03 8.87 11.15
C ILE A 44 -20.99 10.40 11.24
N ARG A 45 -20.23 11.06 10.34
CA ARG A 45 -20.20 12.54 10.25
C ARG A 45 -21.58 13.13 9.98
N ALA A 46 -22.36 12.53 9.07
CA ALA A 46 -23.72 12.98 8.76
C ALA A 46 -24.67 12.91 9.97
N LYS A 47 -24.36 12.08 10.97
CA LYS A 47 -25.08 12.00 12.25
C LYS A 47 -24.55 12.99 13.30
N GLY A 48 -23.61 13.87 12.95
CA GLY A 48 -22.97 14.81 13.87
C GLY A 48 -21.98 14.15 14.84
N GLN A 49 -21.56 12.91 14.57
CA GLN A 49 -20.59 12.18 15.39
C GLN A 49 -19.20 12.28 14.79
N ASN A 50 -18.17 12.25 15.64
CA ASN A 50 -16.79 12.17 15.19
C ASN A 50 -16.43 10.71 14.86
N PRO A 51 -16.10 10.40 13.59
CA PRO A 51 -15.67 9.06 13.22
C PRO A 51 -14.32 8.74 13.86
N GLN A 52 -14.20 7.55 14.44
CA GLN A 52 -12.93 7.03 14.93
C GLN A 52 -12.51 5.88 14.01
N VAL A 53 -11.52 6.12 13.15
CA VAL A 53 -10.90 5.02 12.40
C VAL A 53 -9.92 4.30 13.32
N SER A 54 -10.22 3.05 13.63
CA SER A 54 -9.34 2.25 14.49
C SER A 54 -8.07 1.83 13.74
N PRO A 55 -6.91 1.78 14.42
CA PRO A 55 -5.69 1.22 13.84
C PRO A 55 -5.87 -0.23 13.36
N GLN A 56 -6.74 -0.99 14.01
CA GLN A 56 -7.05 -2.37 13.65
C GLN A 56 -7.71 -2.48 12.27
N MET A 57 -8.61 -1.56 11.92
CA MET A 57 -9.22 -1.52 10.58
C MET A 57 -8.17 -1.24 9.50
N LEU A 58 -7.24 -0.33 9.77
CA LEU A 58 -6.15 -0.03 8.84
C LEU A 58 -5.22 -1.22 8.66
N GLN A 59 -4.90 -1.94 9.73
CA GLN A 59 -4.12 -3.19 9.67
C GLN A 59 -4.83 -4.26 8.84
N GLN A 60 -6.15 -4.40 8.95
CA GLN A 60 -6.90 -5.35 8.13
C GLN A 60 -6.87 -4.98 6.64
N VAL A 61 -7.01 -3.69 6.31
CA VAL A 61 -6.87 -3.19 4.93
C VAL A 61 -5.48 -3.50 4.39
N GLN A 62 -4.44 -3.20 5.17
CA GLN A 62 -3.06 -3.51 4.80
C GLN A 62 -2.88 -5.01 4.54
N ALA A 63 -3.33 -5.88 5.46
CA ALA A 63 -3.20 -7.33 5.32
C ALA A 63 -3.90 -7.87 4.05
N ARG A 64 -5.07 -7.32 3.69
CA ARG A 64 -5.78 -7.70 2.46
C ARG A 64 -5.03 -7.28 1.20
N ILE A 65 -4.46 -6.07 1.20
CA ILE A 65 -3.62 -5.59 0.09
C ILE A 65 -2.39 -6.48 -0.06
N SER A 66 -1.67 -6.75 1.03
CA SER A 66 -0.49 -7.62 1.03
C SER A 66 -0.83 -9.02 0.50
N ALA A 67 -1.96 -9.60 0.95
CA ALA A 67 -2.44 -10.88 0.45
C ALA A 67 -2.77 -10.85 -1.06
N ALA A 68 -3.41 -9.78 -1.54
CA ALA A 68 -3.73 -9.61 -2.96
C ALA A 68 -2.47 -9.45 -3.83
N VAL A 69 -1.47 -8.71 -3.36
CA VAL A 69 -0.16 -8.59 -4.01
C VAL A 69 0.54 -9.93 -4.08
N HIS A 70 0.60 -10.64 -2.96
CA HIS A 70 1.22 -11.95 -2.90
C HIS A 70 0.53 -12.93 -3.84
N ALA A 71 -0.80 -12.98 -3.84
CA ALA A 71 -1.56 -13.86 -4.73
C ALA A 71 -1.35 -13.55 -6.22
N LYS A 72 -1.22 -12.27 -6.58
CA LYS A 72 -1.10 -11.86 -7.99
C LYS A 72 0.33 -11.87 -8.52
N TYR A 73 1.30 -11.49 -7.70
CA TYR A 73 2.68 -11.23 -8.11
C TYR A 73 3.70 -12.18 -7.46
N GLY A 74 3.29 -12.96 -6.45
CA GLY A 74 4.17 -13.90 -5.75
C GLY A 74 5.24 -13.23 -4.88
N VAL A 75 5.09 -11.94 -4.59
CA VAL A 75 6.06 -11.15 -3.81
C VAL A 75 5.51 -10.80 -2.44
N THR A 76 6.38 -10.66 -1.45
CA THR A 76 6.04 -10.18 -0.11
C THR A 76 6.21 -8.67 0.02
N ASP A 77 5.62 -8.08 1.06
CA ASP A 77 5.78 -6.66 1.37
C ASP A 77 7.25 -6.27 1.53
N GLU A 78 8.06 -7.12 2.19
CA GLU A 78 9.50 -6.89 2.36
C GLU A 78 10.23 -6.85 1.02
N GLN A 79 9.88 -7.73 0.07
CA GLN A 79 10.47 -7.74 -1.27
C GLN A 79 10.06 -6.51 -2.09
N VAL A 80 8.80 -6.07 -1.95
CA VAL A 80 8.31 -4.85 -2.58
C VAL A 80 9.05 -3.63 -2.02
N MET A 81 9.23 -3.56 -0.69
CA MET A 81 9.96 -2.47 -0.04
C MET A 81 11.44 -2.46 -0.44
N ALA A 82 12.09 -3.62 -0.47
CA ALA A 82 13.45 -3.76 -0.97
C ALA A 82 13.57 -3.33 -2.44
N ALA A 83 12.59 -3.64 -3.28
CA ALA A 83 12.56 -3.19 -4.67
C ALA A 83 12.35 -1.68 -4.81
N VAL A 84 11.48 -1.09 -3.98
CA VAL A 84 11.28 0.37 -3.91
C VAL A 84 12.59 1.09 -3.60
N GLU A 85 13.35 0.57 -2.63
CA GLU A 85 14.66 1.10 -2.27
C GLU A 85 15.69 0.86 -3.38
N GLN A 86 15.79 -0.36 -3.90
CA GLN A 86 16.74 -0.73 -4.94
C GLN A 86 16.56 0.06 -6.23
N PHE A 87 15.32 0.35 -6.63
CA PHE A 87 15.02 1.10 -7.86
C PHE A 87 14.88 2.61 -7.64
N GLY A 88 15.06 3.11 -6.41
CA GLY A 88 14.92 4.54 -6.12
C GLY A 88 13.51 5.07 -6.36
N ALA A 89 12.47 4.23 -6.20
CA ALA A 89 11.10 4.57 -6.58
C ALA A 89 10.51 5.76 -5.81
N ARG A 90 11.12 6.19 -4.70
CA ARG A 90 10.72 7.39 -3.96
C ARG A 90 11.06 8.70 -4.70
N GLU A 91 12.14 8.70 -5.46
CA GLU A 91 12.65 9.87 -6.18
C GLU A 91 12.32 9.83 -7.68
N ASP A 92 11.88 8.66 -8.16
CA ASP A 92 11.55 8.42 -9.56
C ASP A 92 10.18 9.02 -9.94
N PRO A 93 10.13 9.93 -10.93
CA PRO A 93 8.89 10.54 -11.40
C PRO A 93 7.82 9.52 -11.84
N ALA A 94 8.23 8.36 -12.35
CA ALA A 94 7.32 7.31 -12.80
C ALA A 94 6.50 6.69 -11.65
N PHE A 95 6.96 6.84 -10.42
CA PHE A 95 6.32 6.32 -9.22
C PHE A 95 5.71 7.41 -8.34
N LYS A 96 6.16 8.67 -8.51
CA LYS A 96 5.68 9.82 -7.75
C LYS A 96 4.15 9.97 -7.78
N ASP A 97 3.55 9.85 -8.96
CA ASP A 97 2.09 9.96 -9.10
C ASP A 97 1.35 8.85 -8.35
N ILE A 98 1.91 7.64 -8.33
CA ILE A 98 1.33 6.49 -7.63
C ILE A 98 1.43 6.68 -6.11
N LEU A 99 2.61 7.10 -5.62
CA LEU A 99 2.83 7.40 -4.21
C LEU A 99 1.90 8.54 -3.73
N GLN A 100 1.75 9.58 -4.55
CA GLN A 100 0.86 10.69 -4.25
C GLN A 100 -0.60 10.25 -4.22
N ARG A 101 -1.02 9.36 -5.14
CA ARG A 101 -2.36 8.77 -5.13
C ARG A 101 -2.63 7.95 -3.86
N ILE A 102 -1.68 7.13 -3.43
CA ILE A 102 -1.76 6.37 -2.18
C ILE A 102 -1.91 7.32 -0.99
N ALA A 103 -1.05 8.34 -0.89
CA ALA A 103 -1.10 9.34 0.18
C ALA A 103 -2.45 10.09 0.21
N ASN A 104 -2.94 10.52 -0.96
CA ASN A 104 -4.24 11.18 -1.09
C ASN A 104 -5.40 10.26 -0.67
N THR A 105 -5.33 8.97 -0.98
CA THR A 105 -6.37 8.01 -0.61
C THR A 105 -6.47 7.88 0.91
N PHE A 106 -5.34 7.79 1.61
CA PHE A 106 -5.32 7.81 3.07
C PHE A 106 -5.83 9.13 3.65
N ALA A 107 -5.33 10.26 3.13
CA ALA A 107 -5.74 11.58 3.62
C ALA A 107 -7.25 11.83 3.47
N THR A 108 -7.84 11.42 2.34
CA THR A 108 -9.28 11.61 2.06
C THR A 108 -10.18 10.60 2.76
N SER A 109 -9.67 9.40 3.03
CA SER A 109 -10.47 8.34 3.67
C SER A 109 -10.42 8.43 5.20
N LEU A 110 -9.41 9.10 5.77
CA LEU A 110 -9.16 9.20 7.21
C LEU A 110 -9.27 10.63 7.77
N GLY A 111 -9.19 11.65 6.91
CA GLY A 111 -9.33 13.08 7.27
C GLY A 111 -10.78 13.51 7.34
#